data_AF-A0A7S1P483-F1
#
_entry.id   AF-A0A7S1P483-F1
#
_cell.length_a   1.000
_cell.length_b   1.000
_cell.length_c   1.000
_cell.angle_alpha   90.00
_cell.angle_beta   90.00
_cell.angle_gamma   90.00
#
_symmetry.space_group_name_H-M   'P 1'
#
loop_
_entity.id
_entity.type
_entity.pdbx_description
1 polymer ?
#
loop_
_entity_poly.entity_id
_entity_poly.type
_entity_poly.pdbx_seq_one_letter_code
_entity_poly.pdbx_strand_id
1 'polypeptide(L)'
;MSEPSSSAQAGEPRGWVGPGGIRIRFDLQRINDEATKELAQGIIYRTIRQAQQVTELIRRGAKANAMPGLEVLRSTGNHPWLYPLLSLAIDNLTDDSMPSIWARDSHIDWHHPVALPRWPSREVEAQIMNALIDAGADMSEVILKETRPIRVAISGGNRAAFDLLLDRGVQLRGVMAMVLPRDNQHARPSAEYD
;
A
#
# COMPACT_ATOMS: atom_id res chain seq x y z
N MET A 1 5.45 10.07 -41.00
CA MET A 1 6.25 9.53 -39.90
C MET A 1 5.91 10.36 -38.68
N SER A 2 5.00 9.84 -37.85
CA SER A 2 4.51 10.54 -36.67
C SER A 2 5.19 9.93 -35.45
N GLU A 3 5.90 10.75 -34.69
CA GLU A 3 6.52 10.37 -33.42
C GLU A 3 5.45 9.91 -32.42
N PRO A 4 5.72 8.88 -31.60
CA PRO A 4 4.82 8.53 -30.51
C PRO A 4 4.93 9.60 -29.42
N SER A 5 3.80 10.22 -29.10
CA SER A 5 3.66 11.19 -28.02
C SER A 5 4.08 10.55 -26.70
N SER A 6 5.11 11.15 -26.09
CA SER A 6 5.54 10.93 -24.72
C SER A 6 4.34 11.09 -23.78
N SER A 7 3.95 10.00 -23.12
CA SER A 7 2.96 10.01 -22.04
C SER A 7 3.49 10.88 -20.90
N ALA A 8 2.94 12.09 -20.78
CA ALA A 8 3.22 13.01 -19.70
C ALA A 8 2.94 12.34 -18.35
N GLN A 9 3.91 12.40 -17.42
CA GLN A 9 3.65 12.17 -16.01
C GLN A 9 2.63 13.22 -15.56
N ALA A 10 1.38 12.80 -15.35
CA ALA A 10 0.39 13.61 -14.67
C ALA A 10 0.90 13.88 -13.25
N GLY A 11 1.00 15.15 -12.86
CA GLY A 11 1.34 15.53 -11.48
C GLY A 11 0.34 14.95 -10.49
N GLU A 12 0.77 14.73 -9.24
CA GLU A 12 -0.04 14.09 -8.22
C GLU A 12 -1.33 14.89 -7.92
N PRO A 13 -2.45 14.22 -7.59
CA PRO A 13 -3.67 14.93 -7.23
C PRO A 13 -3.44 15.86 -6.02
N ARG A 14 -4.20 16.96 -5.96
CA ARG A 14 -4.06 17.95 -4.89
C ARG A 14 -4.20 17.30 -3.51
N GLY A 15 -3.16 17.45 -2.68
CA GLY A 15 -3.11 16.91 -1.32
C GLY A 15 -2.48 15.52 -1.21
N TRP A 16 -2.15 14.88 -2.32
CA TRP A 16 -1.36 13.64 -2.34
C TRP A 16 0.13 13.94 -2.34
N VAL A 17 0.91 12.99 -1.84
CA VAL A 17 2.37 12.99 -1.93
C VAL A 17 2.83 11.86 -2.85
N GLY A 18 3.65 12.19 -3.84
CA GLY A 18 4.27 11.19 -4.69
C GLY A 18 5.46 10.51 -4.02
N PRO A 19 6.12 9.56 -4.72
CA PRO A 19 7.22 8.78 -4.16
C PRO A 19 8.45 9.61 -3.80
N GLY A 20 8.66 10.75 -4.46
CA GLY A 20 9.72 11.71 -4.10
C GLY A 20 9.39 12.58 -2.88
N GLY A 21 8.12 12.64 -2.47
CA GLY A 21 7.64 13.40 -1.32
C GLY A 21 7.64 12.62 -0.01
N ILE A 22 8.05 11.35 -0.03
CA ILE A 22 8.05 10.46 1.14
C ILE A 22 9.47 10.06 1.55
N ARG A 23 9.66 9.78 2.83
CA ARG A 23 10.82 9.11 3.40
C ARG A 23 10.40 7.74 3.92
N ILE A 24 11.19 6.72 3.61
CA ILE A 24 11.00 5.35 4.11
C ILE A 24 11.84 5.18 5.39
N ARG A 25 11.20 4.75 6.47
CA ARG A 25 11.80 4.53 7.79
C ARG A 25 11.93 3.04 8.09
N PHE A 26 13.11 2.65 8.54
CA PHE A 26 13.47 1.26 8.84
C PHE A 26 13.85 1.04 10.32
N ASP A 27 14.16 2.14 11.02
CA ASP A 27 14.70 2.17 12.37
C ASP A 27 13.72 1.65 13.43
N LEU A 28 12.42 1.95 13.29
CA LEU A 28 11.41 1.61 14.30
C LEU A 28 11.10 0.12 14.42
N GLN A 29 11.35 -0.66 13.35
CA GLN A 29 11.19 -2.11 13.34
C GLN A 29 12.55 -2.83 13.37
N ARG A 30 13.63 -2.10 13.67
CA ARG A 30 15.01 -2.62 13.70
C ARG A 30 15.36 -3.35 12.39
N ILE A 31 14.86 -2.84 11.27
CA ILE A 31 15.18 -3.35 9.93
C ILE A 31 16.57 -2.83 9.57
N ASN A 32 17.57 -3.62 9.96
CA ASN A 32 18.98 -3.25 9.79
C ASN A 32 19.64 -3.99 8.62
N ASP A 33 18.98 -5.00 8.05
CA ASP A 33 19.52 -5.77 6.94
C ASP A 33 19.25 -5.10 5.60
N GLU A 34 20.27 -5.06 4.74
CA GLU A 34 20.21 -4.39 3.45
C GLU A 34 19.26 -5.10 2.47
N ALA A 35 19.12 -6.42 2.57
CA ALA A 35 18.22 -7.18 1.71
C ALA A 35 16.74 -6.78 1.93
N THR A 36 16.31 -6.56 3.17
CA THR A 36 14.95 -6.07 3.46
C THR A 36 14.76 -4.63 3.00
N LYS A 37 15.76 -3.75 3.16
CA LYS A 37 15.68 -2.37 2.66
C LYS A 37 15.55 -2.35 1.13
N GLU A 38 16.36 -3.15 0.44
CA GLU A 38 16.32 -3.34 -1.01
C GLU A 38 14.96 -3.87 -1.47
N LEU A 39 14.41 -4.88 -0.79
CA LEU A 39 13.07 -5.41 -1.05
C LEU A 39 11.99 -4.34 -0.84
N ALA A 40 12.02 -3.61 0.26
CA ALA A 40 11.05 -2.57 0.57
C ALA A 40 11.06 -1.43 -0.45
N GLN A 41 12.24 -0.92 -0.77
CA GLN A 41 12.40 0.12 -1.79
C GLN A 41 11.98 -0.40 -3.17
N GLY A 42 12.33 -1.65 -3.50
CA GLY A 42 11.97 -2.27 -4.75
C GLY A 42 10.46 -2.45 -4.94
N ILE A 43 9.73 -2.72 -3.85
CA ILE A 43 8.27 -2.74 -3.83
C ILE A 43 7.73 -1.31 -3.95
N ILE A 44 8.10 -0.39 -3.06
CA ILE A 44 7.54 0.98 -2.98
C ILE A 44 7.76 1.75 -4.29
N TYR A 45 8.95 1.66 -4.88
CA TYR A 45 9.28 2.33 -6.14
C TYR A 45 9.00 1.47 -7.37
N ARG A 46 8.42 0.28 -7.19
CA ARG A 46 8.06 -0.67 -8.25
C ARG A 46 9.24 -0.96 -9.20
N THR A 47 10.45 -1.14 -8.65
CA THR A 47 11.65 -1.47 -9.44
C THR A 47 11.88 -2.98 -9.57
N ILE A 48 11.29 -3.77 -8.67
CA ILE A 48 11.24 -5.23 -8.79
C ILE A 48 10.15 -5.60 -9.82
N ARG A 49 10.48 -6.36 -10.87
CA ARG A 49 9.53 -6.66 -11.96
C ARG A 49 9.23 -8.13 -12.13
N GLN A 50 9.87 -8.98 -11.33
CA GLN A 50 9.78 -10.42 -11.43
C GLN A 50 9.76 -11.04 -10.03
N ALA A 51 8.95 -12.06 -9.81
CA ALA A 51 8.89 -12.80 -8.54
C ALA A 51 10.25 -13.34 -8.10
N GLN A 52 11.09 -13.75 -9.07
CA GLN A 52 12.42 -14.30 -8.81
C GLN A 52 13.31 -13.31 -8.05
N GLN A 53 13.18 -12.01 -8.29
CA GLN A 53 13.94 -10.99 -7.57
C GLN A 53 13.50 -10.91 -6.10
N VAL A 54 12.20 -11.06 -5.82
CA VAL A 54 11.69 -11.18 -4.43
C VAL A 54 12.26 -12.41 -3.77
N THR A 55 12.13 -13.57 -4.40
CA THR A 55 12.63 -14.85 -3.85
C THR A 55 14.13 -14.79 -3.58
N GLU A 56 14.91 -14.15 -4.45
CA GLU A 56 16.35 -13.99 -4.25
C GLU A 56 16.68 -13.07 -3.06
N LEU A 57 15.96 -11.95 -2.91
CA LEU A 57 16.12 -11.09 -1.75
C LEU A 57 15.76 -11.81 -0.44
N ILE A 58 14.69 -12.61 -0.44
CA ILE A 58 14.31 -13.45 0.70
C ILE A 58 15.43 -14.46 1.02
N ARG A 59 16.03 -15.12 0.02
CA ARG A 59 17.17 -16.03 0.23
C ARG A 59 18.39 -15.32 0.81
N ARG A 60 18.62 -14.06 0.44
CA ARG A 60 19.66 -13.20 1.01
C ARG A 60 19.35 -12.71 2.44
N GLY A 61 18.20 -13.10 3.00
CA GLY A 61 17.79 -12.79 4.37
C GLY A 61 16.79 -11.66 4.50
N ALA A 62 16.20 -11.17 3.39
CA ALA A 62 15.12 -10.20 3.47
C ALA A 62 13.91 -10.81 4.19
N LYS A 63 13.21 -9.99 4.98
CA LYS A 63 12.04 -10.41 5.75
C LYS A 63 10.76 -10.03 5.04
N ALA A 64 9.95 -11.03 4.68
CA ALA A 64 8.64 -10.80 4.06
C ALA A 64 7.66 -10.03 4.98
N ASN A 65 7.80 -10.20 6.30
CA ASN A 65 7.00 -9.50 7.32
C ASN A 65 7.55 -8.14 7.75
N ALA A 66 8.53 -7.61 7.01
CA ALA A 66 9.03 -6.28 7.32
C ALA A 66 7.91 -5.23 7.22
N MET A 67 7.93 -4.27 8.14
CA MET A 67 6.97 -3.18 8.17
C MET A 67 7.69 -1.84 8.08
N PRO A 68 8.17 -1.42 6.90
CA PRO A 68 8.73 -0.09 6.72
C PRO A 68 7.70 1.00 7.04
N GLY A 69 8.17 2.11 7.58
CA GLY A 69 7.38 3.29 7.88
C GLY A 69 7.37 4.28 6.73
N LEU A 70 6.21 4.87 6.44
CA LEU A 70 6.08 6.00 5.52
C LEU A 70 5.81 7.31 6.28
N GLU A 71 6.64 8.31 6.00
CA GLU A 71 6.49 9.69 6.47
C GLU A 71 6.70 10.67 5.31
N VAL A 72 6.12 11.86 5.41
CA VAL A 72 6.40 12.93 4.44
C VAL A 72 7.85 13.38 4.62
N LEU A 73 8.56 13.64 3.52
CA LEU A 73 9.99 13.97 3.53
C LEU A 73 10.31 15.18 4.44
N ARG A 74 9.43 16.17 4.52
CA ARG A 74 9.62 17.35 5.39
C ARG A 74 9.22 17.11 6.86
N SER A 75 8.70 15.92 7.18
CA SER A 75 8.30 15.61 8.54
C SER A 75 9.51 15.54 9.47
N THR A 76 9.31 16.10 10.66
CA THR A 76 10.22 16.08 11.80
C THR A 76 9.71 15.17 12.91
N GLY A 77 8.58 14.49 12.69
CA GLY A 77 7.98 13.54 13.63
C GLY A 77 8.73 12.20 13.68
N ASN A 78 8.54 11.45 14.77
CA ASN A 78 9.19 10.14 14.98
C ASN A 78 8.23 8.95 14.90
N HIS A 79 7.05 9.14 14.31
CA HIS A 79 6.04 8.09 14.21
C HIS A 79 5.55 8.04 12.76
N PRO A 80 6.11 7.20 11.88
CA PRO A 80 5.60 6.94 10.54
C PRO A 80 4.44 5.92 10.56
N TRP A 81 3.71 5.81 9.45
CA TRP A 81 2.75 4.72 9.24
C TRP A 81 3.48 3.45 8.82
N LEU A 82 3.40 2.40 9.63
CA LEU A 82 4.05 1.12 9.35
C LEU A 82 3.14 0.25 8.48
N TYR A 83 3.65 -0.18 7.34
CA TYR A 83 2.93 -1.03 6.39
C TYR A 83 3.66 -2.35 6.19
N PRO A 84 2.97 -3.50 6.27
CA PRO A 84 3.51 -4.74 5.73
C PRO A 84 3.92 -4.56 4.27
N LEU A 85 5.02 -5.19 3.86
CA LEU A 85 5.45 -5.19 2.46
C LEU A 85 4.35 -5.67 1.51
N LEU A 86 3.55 -6.66 1.93
CA LEU A 86 2.42 -7.15 1.16
C LEU A 86 1.37 -6.06 0.91
N SER A 87 1.11 -5.18 1.87
CA SER A 87 0.20 -4.05 1.70
C SER A 87 0.76 -3.02 0.71
N LEU A 88 2.05 -2.73 0.79
CA LEU A 88 2.72 -1.77 -0.11
C LEU A 88 2.83 -2.29 -1.54
N ALA A 89 2.76 -3.61 -1.73
CA ALA A 89 2.74 -4.25 -3.04
C ALA A 89 1.38 -4.14 -3.75
N ILE A 90 0.31 -3.68 -3.09
CA ILE A 90 -1.01 -3.56 -3.70
C ILE A 90 -1.16 -2.19 -4.36
N ASP A 91 -1.55 -2.19 -5.63
CA ASP A 91 -1.79 -0.96 -6.39
C ASP A 91 -3.13 -0.31 -6.02
N ASN A 92 -3.14 1.02 -6.04
CA ASN A 92 -4.35 1.82 -6.01
C ASN A 92 -4.92 1.96 -7.44
N LEU A 93 -6.05 1.30 -7.71
CA LEU A 93 -6.77 1.33 -8.98
C LEU A 93 -7.91 2.34 -9.02
N THR A 94 -8.07 3.17 -7.98
CA THR A 94 -9.09 4.24 -7.94
C THR A 94 -8.64 5.54 -8.63
N ASP A 95 -7.52 5.52 -9.36
CA ASP A 95 -6.87 6.70 -9.94
C ASP A 95 -6.69 7.82 -8.91
N ASP A 96 -6.27 7.44 -7.70
CA ASP A 96 -6.02 8.33 -6.57
C ASP A 96 -7.24 9.19 -6.16
N SER A 97 -8.46 8.71 -6.45
CA SER A 97 -9.70 9.27 -5.90
C SER A 97 -9.96 8.82 -4.46
N MET A 98 -9.48 7.63 -4.09
CA MET A 98 -9.56 7.09 -2.73
C MET A 98 -8.18 6.70 -2.21
N PRO A 99 -7.83 7.08 -0.98
CA PRO A 99 -6.53 6.76 -0.39
C PRO A 99 -6.47 5.34 0.17
N SER A 100 -5.47 4.58 -0.24
CA SER A 100 -5.16 3.25 0.31
C SER A 100 -3.90 3.23 1.18
N ILE A 101 -2.94 4.13 0.91
CA ILE A 101 -1.67 4.27 1.63
C ILE A 101 -1.51 5.72 2.11
N TRP A 102 -0.96 5.90 3.30
CA TRP A 102 -0.81 7.19 3.99
C TRP A 102 0.63 7.36 4.48
N ALA A 103 1.13 8.60 4.45
CA ALA A 103 2.38 9.00 5.07
C ALA A 103 2.10 9.95 6.24
N ARG A 104 2.78 9.75 7.39
CA ARG A 104 2.62 10.67 8.53
C ARG A 104 3.34 11.99 8.29
N ASP A 105 2.73 13.10 8.70
CA ASP A 105 3.40 14.40 8.81
C ASP A 105 3.83 14.67 10.27
N SER A 106 4.49 15.80 10.55
CA SER A 106 5.00 16.15 11.88
C SER A 106 3.93 16.26 12.97
N HIS A 107 2.65 16.35 12.61
CA HIS A 107 1.53 16.37 13.54
C HIS A 107 0.81 15.02 13.52
N ILE A 108 0.53 14.46 14.71
CA ILE A 108 0.01 13.08 14.86
C ILE A 108 -1.34 12.86 14.16
N ASP A 109 -2.12 13.92 13.99
CA ASP A 109 -3.42 13.87 13.32
C ASP A 109 -3.32 14.10 11.80
N TRP A 110 -2.16 14.51 11.30
CA TRP A 110 -1.97 14.93 9.92
C TRP A 110 -1.26 13.86 9.11
N HIS A 111 -1.94 13.45 8.04
CA HIS A 111 -1.53 12.37 7.16
C HIS A 111 -1.80 12.78 5.73
N HIS A 112 -0.90 12.41 4.83
CA HIS A 112 -1.06 12.68 3.41
C HIS A 112 -1.21 11.36 2.67
N PRO A 113 -2.21 11.22 1.78
CA PRO A 113 -2.33 10.03 0.95
C PRO A 113 -1.13 9.95 -0.01
N VAL A 114 -0.63 8.73 -0.21
CA VAL A 114 0.59 8.48 -0.98
C VAL A 114 0.22 7.88 -2.33
N ALA A 115 0.61 8.57 -3.41
CA ALA A 115 0.45 8.10 -4.78
C ALA A 115 1.66 7.24 -5.14
N LEU A 116 1.58 5.94 -4.85
CA LEU A 116 2.61 4.99 -5.27
C LEU A 116 2.50 4.71 -6.77
N PRO A 117 3.63 4.46 -7.47
CA PRO A 117 3.57 4.05 -8.86
C PRO A 117 2.87 2.69 -8.98
N ARG A 118 2.30 2.41 -10.15
CA ARG A 118 1.65 1.13 -10.45
C ARG A 118 2.66 0.09 -10.94
N TRP A 119 2.35 -1.18 -10.74
CA TRP A 119 3.02 -2.26 -11.45
C TRP A 119 2.75 -2.15 -12.96
N PRO A 120 3.65 -2.67 -13.81
CA PRO A 120 3.44 -2.64 -15.27
C PRO A 120 2.21 -3.45 -15.73
N SER A 121 1.83 -4.47 -14.97
CA SER A 121 0.64 -5.28 -15.24
C SER A 121 0.14 -5.93 -13.95
N ARG A 122 -1.11 -6.42 -14.00
CA ARG A 122 -1.74 -7.15 -12.88
C ARG A 122 -1.06 -8.49 -12.62
N GLU A 123 -0.50 -9.11 -13.66
CA GLU A 123 0.25 -10.36 -13.55
C GLU A 123 1.54 -10.15 -12.76
N VAL A 124 2.24 -9.02 -12.98
CA VAL A 124 3.42 -8.65 -12.19
C VAL A 124 3.03 -8.43 -10.72
N GLU A 125 1.99 -7.64 -10.45
CA GLU A 125 1.47 -7.44 -9.09
C GLU A 125 1.18 -8.78 -8.40
N ALA A 126 0.41 -9.65 -9.04
CA ALA A 126 0.03 -10.94 -8.50
C ALA A 126 1.25 -11.85 -8.24
N GLN A 127 2.24 -11.85 -9.14
CA GLN A 127 3.48 -12.61 -8.97
C GLN A 127 4.28 -12.12 -7.75
N ILE A 128 4.40 -10.81 -7.55
CA ILE A 128 5.09 -10.22 -6.40
C ILE A 128 4.33 -10.52 -5.10
N MET A 129 3.01 -10.34 -5.09
CA MET A 129 2.17 -10.69 -3.92
C MET A 129 2.30 -12.16 -3.56
N ASN A 130 2.21 -13.07 -4.54
CA ASN A 130 2.37 -14.50 -4.31
C ASN A 130 3.75 -14.83 -3.74
N ALA A 131 4.83 -14.26 -4.29
CA ALA A 131 6.18 -14.49 -3.78
C ALA A 131 6.35 -14.02 -2.32
N LEU A 132 5.73 -12.91 -1.93
CA LEU A 132 5.73 -12.44 -0.55
C LEU A 132 4.96 -13.40 0.36
N ILE A 133 3.76 -13.83 -0.04
CA ILE A 133 2.93 -14.76 0.75
C ILE A 133 3.61 -16.13 0.88
N ASP A 134 4.22 -16.65 -0.19
CA ASP A 134 4.98 -17.90 -0.17
C ASP A 134 6.23 -17.81 0.74
N ALA A 135 6.80 -16.60 0.88
CA ALA A 135 7.86 -16.30 1.82
C ALA A 135 7.37 -16.06 3.27
N GLY A 136 6.07 -16.24 3.53
CA GLY A 136 5.48 -16.13 4.87
C GLY A 136 4.97 -14.73 5.22
N ALA A 137 4.66 -13.88 4.24
CA ALA A 137 4.06 -12.56 4.49
C ALA A 137 2.71 -12.69 5.23
N ASP A 138 2.57 -11.99 6.35
CA ASP A 138 1.38 -11.97 7.18
C ASP A 138 0.24 -11.21 6.47
N MET A 139 -0.88 -11.90 6.26
CA MET A 139 -2.05 -11.32 5.58
C MET A 139 -3.04 -10.64 6.55
N SER A 140 -2.94 -10.91 7.85
CA SER A 140 -3.97 -10.57 8.85
C SER A 140 -3.48 -9.74 10.03
N GLU A 141 -2.28 -10.04 10.53
CA GLU A 141 -1.73 -9.40 11.73
C GLU A 141 -0.97 -8.13 11.38
N VAL A 142 -1.41 -7.01 11.95
CA VAL A 142 -0.75 -5.70 11.82
C VAL A 142 -1.04 -4.86 13.04
N ILE A 143 -0.16 -3.89 13.29
CA ILE A 143 -0.31 -2.91 14.37
C ILE A 143 -1.53 -2.01 14.13
N LEU A 144 -1.73 -1.54 12.90
CA LEU A 144 -2.83 -0.65 12.51
C LEU A 144 -3.75 -1.38 11.53
N LYS A 145 -5.03 -1.53 11.87
CA LYS A 145 -5.97 -2.31 11.04
C LYS A 145 -6.06 -1.77 9.61
N GLU A 146 -5.91 -0.46 9.44
CA GLU A 146 -5.90 0.31 8.20
C GLU A 146 -4.80 -0.14 7.23
N THR A 147 -3.68 -0.67 7.75
CA THR A 147 -2.54 -1.10 6.94
C THR A 147 -2.58 -2.59 6.58
N ARG A 148 -3.67 -3.30 6.91
CA ARG A 148 -3.88 -4.70 6.49
C ARG A 148 -3.93 -4.80 4.96
N PRO A 149 -3.32 -5.83 4.35
CA PRO A 149 -3.36 -6.04 2.90
C PRO A 149 -4.78 -5.99 2.34
N ILE A 150 -5.73 -6.67 3.00
CA ILE A 150 -7.12 -6.68 2.53
C ILE A 150 -7.80 -5.31 2.59
N ARG A 151 -7.49 -4.47 3.59
CA ARG A 151 -8.05 -3.11 3.65
C ARG A 151 -7.43 -2.22 2.57
N VAL A 152 -6.14 -2.36 2.30
CA VAL A 152 -5.49 -1.65 1.19
C VAL A 152 -6.09 -2.07 -0.15
N ALA A 153 -6.35 -3.36 -0.38
CA ALA A 153 -7.02 -3.84 -1.59
C ALA A 153 -8.44 -3.26 -1.75
N ILE A 154 -9.24 -3.23 -0.68
CA ILE A 154 -10.58 -2.64 -0.68
C ILE A 154 -10.52 -1.13 -0.97
N SER A 155 -9.72 -0.38 -0.20
CA SER A 155 -9.59 1.08 -0.36
C SER A 155 -9.02 1.46 -1.73
N GLY A 156 -8.10 0.66 -2.26
CA GLY A 156 -7.50 0.83 -3.57
C GLY A 156 -8.37 0.34 -4.73
N GLY A 157 -9.58 -0.16 -4.47
CA GLY A 157 -10.46 -0.72 -5.52
C GLY A 157 -9.84 -1.88 -6.29
N ASN A 158 -8.82 -2.55 -5.72
CA ASN A 158 -8.08 -3.60 -6.39
C ASN A 158 -8.72 -4.96 -6.15
N ARG A 159 -9.75 -5.25 -6.96
CA ARG A 159 -10.49 -6.52 -6.88
C ARG A 159 -9.59 -7.74 -7.10
N ALA A 160 -8.61 -7.67 -8.02
CA ALA A 160 -7.71 -8.80 -8.29
C ALA A 160 -6.84 -9.13 -7.07
N ALA A 161 -6.27 -8.11 -6.40
CA ALA A 161 -5.53 -8.30 -5.16
C ALA A 161 -6.43 -8.80 -4.01
N PHE A 162 -7.68 -8.31 -3.94
CA PHE A 162 -8.66 -8.78 -2.96
C PHE A 162 -8.99 -10.27 -3.16
N ASP A 163 -9.32 -10.69 -4.39
CA ASP A 163 -9.63 -12.07 -4.73
C ASP A 163 -8.42 -12.98 -4.46
N LEU A 164 -7.20 -12.55 -4.82
CA LEU A 164 -5.96 -13.28 -4.51
C LEU A 164 -5.79 -13.51 -3.00
N LEU A 165 -6.00 -12.48 -2.17
CA LEU A 165 -5.90 -12.62 -0.72
C LEU A 165 -6.95 -13.59 -0.15
N LEU A 166 -8.16 -13.60 -0.72
CA LEU A 166 -9.20 -14.58 -0.36
C LEU A 166 -8.79 -16.01 -0.72
N ASP A 167 -8.29 -16.21 -1.94
CA ASP A 167 -7.83 -17.53 -2.41
C ASP A 167 -6.66 -18.06 -1.56
N ARG A 168 -5.85 -17.16 -1.01
CA ARG A 168 -4.76 -17.47 -0.06
C ARG A 168 -5.24 -17.68 1.38
N GLY A 169 -6.54 -17.51 1.67
CA GLY A 169 -7.14 -17.81 2.97
C GLY A 169 -7.00 -16.69 4.01
N VAL A 170 -6.96 -15.43 3.59
CA VAL A 170 -6.96 -14.29 4.53
C VAL A 170 -8.18 -14.30 5.45
N GLN A 171 -7.99 -13.94 6.72
CA GLN A 171 -9.08 -13.89 7.69
C GLN A 171 -9.88 -12.60 7.57
N LEU A 172 -11.18 -12.74 7.30
CA LEU A 172 -12.10 -11.60 7.17
C LEU A 172 -12.68 -11.13 8.51
N ARG A 173 -12.57 -11.95 9.57
CA ARG A 173 -13.18 -11.62 10.85
C ARG A 173 -12.56 -10.35 11.43
N GLY A 174 -13.39 -9.36 11.71
CA GLY A 174 -12.96 -8.07 12.25
C GLY A 174 -12.35 -7.12 11.21
N VAL A 175 -12.45 -7.44 9.91
CA VAL A 175 -12.16 -6.50 8.82
C VAL A 175 -13.37 -5.59 8.64
N MET A 176 -13.19 -4.32 8.96
CA MET A 176 -14.18 -3.28 8.67
C MET A 176 -14.03 -2.87 7.20
N ALA A 177 -14.91 -3.40 6.35
CA ALA A 177 -14.89 -3.17 4.90
C ALA A 177 -15.48 -1.81 4.50
N MET A 178 -16.48 -1.34 5.23
CA MET A 178 -17.14 -0.05 5.01
C MET A 178 -17.53 0.55 6.35
N VAL A 179 -17.34 1.86 6.49
CA VAL A 179 -17.99 2.65 7.53
C VAL A 179 -19.21 3.27 6.87
N LEU A 180 -20.40 2.84 7.28
CA LEU A 180 -21.62 3.49 6.82
C LEU A 180 -21.60 4.96 7.28
N PRO A 181 -22.16 5.88 6.48
CA PRO A 181 -22.39 7.25 6.94
C PRO A 181 -23.06 7.17 8.30
N ARG A 182 -22.49 7.86 9.30
CA ARG A 182 -23.13 7.94 10.60
C ARG A 182 -24.48 8.61 10.37
N ASP A 183 -25.53 7.96 10.84
CA ASP A 183 -26.87 8.52 10.89
C ASP A 183 -26.76 9.81 11.71
N ASN A 184 -26.66 10.93 11.00
CA ASN A 184 -26.65 12.24 11.60
C ASN A 184 -28.01 12.85 11.26
N GLN A 185 -28.48 13.78 12.08
CA GLN A 185 -29.76 14.48 11.94
C GLN A 185 -30.01 15.15 10.55
N HIS A 186 -29.07 15.04 9.61
CA HIS A 186 -29.11 15.55 8.25
C HIS A 186 -29.27 14.46 7.18
N ALA A 187 -29.13 13.18 7.53
CA ALA A 187 -29.46 12.06 6.65
C ALA A 187 -30.99 11.83 6.71
N ARG A 188 -31.70 12.24 5.65
CA ARG A 188 -33.09 11.81 5.41
C ARG A 188 -33.09 10.77 4.31
N PRO A 189 -33.86 9.66 4.44
CA PRO A 189 -34.13 8.78 3.32
C PRO A 189 -34.65 9.60 2.13
N SER A 190 -34.18 9.33 0.92
CA SER A 190 -34.85 9.87 -0.25
C SER A 190 -36.27 9.30 -0.30
N ALA A 191 -37.25 10.11 -0.72
CA ALA A 191 -38.67 9.75 -0.80
C ALA A 191 -38.98 8.54 -1.73
N GLU A 192 -37.95 7.93 -2.30
CA GLU A 192 -38.00 6.70 -3.10
C GLU A 192 -38.05 5.43 -2.23
N TYR A 193 -37.79 5.56 -0.92
CA TYR A 193 -37.76 4.44 0.04
C TYR A 193 -38.80 4.54 1.17
N ASP A 194 -39.77 5.44 1.04
CA ASP A 194 -41.02 5.47 1.85
C ASP A 194 -42.17 4.78 1.08
#